data_AF-A0A7X7YPB0-F1
#
_entry.id   AF-A0A7X7YPB0-F1
#
_cell.length_a   1.000
_cell.length_b   1.000
_cell.length_c   1.000
_cell.angle_alpha   90.00
_cell.angle_beta   90.00
_cell.angle_gamma   90.00
#
_symmetry.space_group_name_H-M   'P 1'
#
loop_
_entity.id
_entity.type
_entity.pdbx_description
1 polymer ?
#
loop_
_entity_poly.entity_id
_entity_poly.type
_entity_poly.pdbx_seq_one_letter_code
_entity_poly.pdbx_strand_id
1 'polypeptide(L)'
;LGCDRILTSGRKPKAEQGAALIKQLIQQAGDRIAIMPGSGINEHNIAKIARETGAKEFHLSVRERVESNMIYRNPNLSMASTTITIDEYAQEITSALRVEKALKNLQQTD
;
A
#
# COMPACT_ATOMS: atom_id res chain seq x y z
N LEU A 1 21.41 6.04 -15.62
CA LEU A 1 20.24 6.18 -14.73
C LEU A 1 20.68 5.73 -13.34
N GLY A 2 20.50 6.57 -12.33
CA GLY A 2 20.97 6.36 -10.94
C GLY A 2 19.82 6.39 -9.95
N CYS A 3 18.82 5.53 -10.14
CA CYS A 3 17.68 5.42 -9.23
C CYS A 3 18.08 4.62 -7.99
N ASP A 4 17.70 5.08 -6.81
CA ASP A 4 17.99 4.38 -5.55
C ASP A 4 17.05 3.19 -5.31
N ARG A 5 15.83 3.23 -5.86
CA ARG A 5 14.80 2.22 -5.61
C ARG A 5 13.82 2.02 -6.76
N ILE A 6 13.19 0.84 -6.79
CA ILE A 6 12.11 0.47 -7.71
C ILE A 6 10.86 0.10 -6.90
N LEU A 7 9.76 0.82 -7.12
CA LEU A 7 8.44 0.46 -6.62
C LEU A 7 7.80 -0.59 -7.54
N THR A 8 7.43 -1.76 -7.01
CA THR A 8 6.84 -2.83 -7.80
C THR A 8 5.89 -3.73 -7.02
N SER A 9 4.90 -4.29 -7.71
CA SER A 9 4.01 -5.35 -7.19
C SER A 9 4.39 -6.75 -7.71
N GLY A 10 5.56 -6.90 -8.35
CA GLY A 10 5.96 -8.15 -8.99
C GLY A 10 5.13 -8.49 -10.23
N ARG A 11 4.71 -7.46 -11.00
CA ARG A 11 3.86 -7.58 -12.20
C ARG A 11 2.51 -8.26 -11.92
N LYS A 12 1.97 -8.07 -10.72
CA LYS A 12 0.65 -8.56 -10.31
C LYS A 12 -0.22 -7.42 -9.77
N PRO A 13 -1.54 -7.57 -9.70
CA PRO A 13 -2.41 -6.56 -9.10
C PRO A 13 -2.03 -6.21 -7.64
N LYS A 14 -1.54 -7.17 -6.86
CA LYS A 14 -1.13 -7.00 -5.46
C LYS A 14 0.27 -7.57 -5.23
N ALA A 15 1.07 -6.93 -4.36
CA ALA A 15 2.44 -7.35 -4.05
C ALA A 15 2.52 -8.80 -3.55
N GLU A 16 1.58 -9.21 -2.70
CA GLU A 16 1.51 -10.58 -2.15
C GLU A 16 1.43 -11.64 -3.26
N GLN A 17 0.69 -11.36 -4.35
CA GLN A 17 0.58 -12.28 -5.49
C GLN A 17 1.87 -12.33 -6.33
N GLY A 18 2.68 -11.27 -6.27
CA GLY A 18 3.95 -11.13 -6.98
C GLY A 18 5.18 -11.46 -6.14
N ALA A 19 5.01 -11.94 -4.90
CA ALA A 19 6.08 -12.11 -3.93
C ALA A 19 7.26 -12.94 -4.46
N ALA A 20 6.98 -14.01 -5.22
CA ALA A 20 8.02 -14.84 -5.83
C ALA A 20 8.92 -14.07 -6.81
N LEU A 21 8.34 -13.23 -7.69
CA LEU A 21 9.11 -12.41 -8.61
C LEU A 21 9.85 -11.30 -7.87
N ILE A 22 9.22 -10.69 -6.87
CA ILE A 22 9.86 -9.66 -6.03
C ILE A 22 11.11 -10.23 -5.36
N LYS A 23 11.04 -11.44 -4.80
CA LYS A 23 12.19 -12.14 -4.22
C LYS A 23 13.32 -12.31 -5.23
N GLN A 24 13.01 -12.77 -6.45
CA GLN A 24 13.99 -12.91 -7.53
C GLN A 24 14.64 -11.57 -7.87
N LEU A 25 13.86 -10.49 -7.93
CA LEU A 25 14.36 -9.14 -8.20
C LEU A 25 15.28 -8.64 -7.08
N ILE A 26 14.94 -8.90 -5.81
CA ILE A 26 15.79 -8.55 -4.66
C ILE A 26 17.12 -9.29 -4.73
N GLN A 27 17.08 -10.61 -4.97
CA GLN A 27 18.28 -11.43 -5.13
C GLN A 27 19.14 -10.97 -6.30
N GLN A 28 18.51 -10.66 -7.44
CA GLN A 28 19.20 -10.15 -8.61
C GLN A 28 19.79 -8.77 -8.30
N ALA A 29 19.06 -7.86 -7.67
CA ALA A 29 19.51 -6.50 -7.39
C ALA A 29 20.74 -6.48 -6.45
N GLY A 30 20.75 -7.33 -5.42
CA GLY A 30 21.74 -7.24 -4.35
C GLY A 30 21.68 -5.87 -3.67
N ASP A 31 22.83 -5.30 -3.35
CA ASP A 31 22.92 -3.97 -2.71
C ASP A 31 22.94 -2.80 -3.72
N ARG A 32 22.72 -3.07 -5.01
CA ARG A 32 22.85 -2.05 -6.07
C ARG A 32 21.67 -1.10 -6.17
N ILE A 33 20.47 -1.60 -5.87
CA ILE A 33 19.22 -0.84 -5.92
C ILE A 33 18.18 -1.50 -5.02
N ALA A 34 17.42 -0.70 -4.26
CA ALA A 34 16.38 -1.23 -3.40
C ALA A 34 15.14 -1.65 -4.23
N ILE A 35 14.62 -2.86 -3.99
CA ILE A 35 13.32 -3.28 -4.52
C ILE A 35 12.29 -3.08 -3.41
N MET A 36 11.34 -2.17 -3.66
CA MET A 36 10.32 -1.77 -2.69
C MET A 36 8.96 -2.33 -3.12
N PRO A 37 8.45 -3.39 -2.47
CA PRO A 37 7.13 -3.92 -2.74
C PRO A 37 6.04 -2.86 -2.50
N GLY A 38 5.03 -2.83 -3.36
CA GLY A 38 3.86 -1.97 -3.20
C GLY A 38 2.63 -2.51 -3.91
N SER A 39 1.48 -1.88 -3.64
CA SER A 39 0.11 -2.33 -3.97
C SER A 39 -0.45 -3.39 -3.03
N GLY A 40 -1.46 -3.00 -2.25
CA GLY A 40 -2.22 -3.89 -1.37
C GLY A 40 -1.56 -4.24 -0.05
N ILE A 41 -0.39 -3.66 0.25
CA ILE A 41 0.31 -3.87 1.51
C ILE A 41 -0.43 -3.14 2.63
N ASN A 42 -0.66 -3.84 3.73
CA ASN A 42 -1.36 -3.36 4.91
C ASN A 42 -0.85 -4.09 6.17
N GLU A 43 -1.36 -3.70 7.34
CA GLU A 43 -0.94 -4.23 8.63
C GLU A 43 -1.09 -5.76 8.75
N HIS A 44 -1.98 -6.40 8.00
CA HIS A 44 -2.23 -7.84 8.10
C HIS A 44 -1.29 -8.69 7.25
N ASN A 45 -0.72 -8.14 6.17
CA ASN A 45 0.11 -8.91 5.23
C ASN A 45 1.58 -8.47 5.17
N ILE A 46 1.94 -7.31 5.72
CA ILE A 46 3.29 -6.75 5.61
C ILE A 46 4.38 -7.71 6.12
N ALA A 47 4.17 -8.37 7.26
CA ALA A 47 5.12 -9.32 7.84
C ALA A 47 5.32 -10.55 6.94
N LYS A 48 4.23 -11.09 6.37
CA LYS A 48 4.28 -12.22 5.44
C LYS A 48 5.07 -11.86 4.18
N ILE A 49 4.75 -10.71 3.58
CA ILE A 49 5.46 -10.23 2.37
C ILE A 49 6.94 -10.01 2.68
N ALA A 50 7.28 -9.45 3.85
CA ALA A 50 8.67 -9.28 4.27
C ALA A 50 9.42 -10.62 4.33
N ARG A 51 8.85 -11.64 5.00
CA ARG A 51 9.45 -12.98 5.06
C ARG A 51 9.61 -13.64 3.70
N GLU A 52 8.59 -13.56 2.85
CA GLU A 52 8.61 -14.24 1.56
C GLU A 52 9.58 -13.59 0.57
N THR A 53 9.70 -12.26 0.60
CA THR A 53 10.47 -11.50 -0.38
C THR A 53 11.89 -11.17 0.09
N GLY A 54 12.11 -10.98 1.40
CA GLY A 54 13.34 -10.41 1.95
C GLY A 54 13.47 -8.89 1.75
N ALA A 55 12.38 -8.19 1.42
CA ALA A 55 12.40 -6.75 1.20
C ALA A 55 12.68 -5.98 2.50
N LYS A 56 13.44 -4.88 2.37
CA LYS A 56 13.77 -3.97 3.49
C LYS A 56 12.96 -2.68 3.48
N GLU A 57 12.41 -2.30 2.34
CA GLU A 57 11.60 -1.10 2.14
C GLU A 57 10.22 -1.50 1.60
N PHE A 58 9.15 -0.83 2.03
CA PHE A 58 7.77 -1.13 1.61
C PHE A 58 7.00 0.16 1.32
N HIS A 59 6.11 0.11 0.32
CA HIS A 59 5.20 1.20 0.00
C HIS A 59 3.74 0.81 0.25
N LEU A 60 3.07 1.58 1.12
CA LEU A 60 1.71 1.33 1.59
C LEU A 60 0.95 2.64 1.75
N SER A 61 -0.35 2.65 1.45
CA SER A 61 -1.21 3.83 1.58
C SER A 61 -1.90 3.94 2.94
N VAL A 62 -2.25 2.78 3.53
CA VAL A 62 -2.83 2.59 4.87
C VAL A 62 -3.91 3.62 5.24
N ARG A 63 -4.90 3.75 4.38
CA ARG A 63 -5.97 4.75 4.52
C ARG A 63 -7.15 4.22 5.31
N GLU A 64 -7.86 5.10 5.99
CA GLU A 64 -9.18 4.86 6.54
C GLU A 64 -10.17 5.85 5.95
N ARG A 65 -11.42 5.41 5.84
CA ARG A 65 -12.51 6.26 5.37
C ARG A 65 -13.04 7.07 6.52
N VAL A 66 -13.01 8.39 6.37
CA VAL A 66 -13.51 9.36 7.34
C VAL A 66 -14.69 10.10 6.74
N GLU A 67 -15.80 10.12 7.45
CA GLU A 67 -17.00 10.88 7.05
C GLU A 67 -16.75 12.39 7.15
N SER A 68 -17.32 13.13 6.21
CA SER A 68 -17.29 14.58 6.15
C SER A 68 -18.12 15.16 7.29
N ASN A 69 -17.59 16.23 7.88
CA ASN A 69 -18.27 17.04 8.89
C ASN A 69 -19.40 17.92 8.32
N MET A 70 -19.70 17.84 7.03
CA MET A 70 -20.81 18.58 6.41
C MET A 70 -22.15 18.14 7.01
N ILE A 71 -22.81 19.08 7.70
CA ILE A 71 -24.12 18.86 8.35
C ILE A 71 -25.23 18.77 7.31
N TYR A 72 -25.19 19.63 6.29
CA TYR A 72 -26.12 19.58 5.16
C TYR A 72 -25.49 18.85 3.98
N ARG A 73 -26.25 17.93 3.36
CA ARG A 73 -25.84 17.14 2.20
C ARG A 73 -26.90 17.25 1.12
N ASN A 74 -26.52 17.63 -0.10
CA ASN A 74 -27.44 17.67 -1.25
C ASN A 74 -27.34 16.35 -2.03
N PRO A 75 -28.35 15.45 -1.94
CA PRO A 75 -28.29 14.15 -2.61
C PRO A 75 -28.53 14.23 -4.13
N ASN A 76 -28.96 15.38 -4.65
CA ASN A 76 -29.31 15.54 -6.07
C ASN A 76 -28.13 16.00 -6.93
N LEU A 77 -26.96 16.24 -6.34
CA LEU A 77 -25.75 16.66 -7.04
C LEU A 77 -24.70 15.55 -6.94
N SER A 78 -23.99 15.32 -8.04
CA SER A 78 -22.78 14.50 -8.05
C SER A 78 -21.73 15.22 -8.91
N MET A 79 -20.55 15.37 -8.34
CA MET A 79 -19.31 15.89 -8.91
C MET A 79 -18.52 14.79 -9.61
N ALA A 80 -18.86 13.52 -9.35
CA ALA A 80 -18.23 12.38 -10.00
C ALA A 80 -18.75 12.20 -11.43
N SER A 81 -18.01 11.43 -12.23
CA SER A 81 -18.48 11.00 -13.55
C SER A 81 -19.78 10.20 -13.42
N THR A 82 -20.69 10.29 -14.40
CA THR A 82 -21.92 9.49 -14.45
C THR A 82 -21.69 7.98 -14.44
N THR A 83 -20.49 7.53 -14.76
CA THR A 83 -20.10 6.11 -14.73
C THR A 83 -19.59 5.65 -13.36
N ILE A 84 -19.23 6.57 -12.46
CA ILE A 84 -18.57 6.26 -11.18
C ILE A 84 -19.33 6.94 -10.04
N THR A 85 -20.01 6.16 -9.22
CA THR A 85 -20.58 6.67 -7.97
C THR A 85 -19.48 6.77 -6.92
N ILE A 86 -19.18 8.00 -6.49
CA ILE A 86 -18.24 8.29 -5.40
C ILE A 86 -19.07 8.80 -4.23
N ASP A 87 -18.75 8.39 -3.01
CA ASP A 87 -19.28 9.07 -1.84
C ASP A 87 -18.53 10.40 -1.65
N GLU A 88 -19.20 11.49 -1.99
CA GLU A 88 -18.65 12.85 -1.92
C GLU A 88 -18.39 13.33 -0.50
N TYR A 89 -19.00 12.66 0.47
CA TYR A 89 -18.91 12.99 1.87
C TYR A 89 -18.00 12.02 2.61
N ALA A 90 -17.18 11.25 1.89
CA ALA A 90 -16.16 10.39 2.48
C ALA A 90 -14.77 10.79 2.00
N GLN A 91 -13.80 10.76 2.92
CA GLN A 91 -12.40 11.05 2.66
C GLN A 91 -11.54 9.85 3.01
N GLU A 92 -10.59 9.51 2.14
CA GLU A 92 -9.60 8.46 2.40
C GLU A 92 -8.34 9.11 2.98
N ILE A 93 -8.16 8.98 4.30
CA ILE A 93 -7.07 9.63 5.05
C ILE A 93 -6.10 8.56 5.54
N THR A 94 -4.79 8.79 5.47
CA THR A 94 -3.81 7.85 6.06
C THR A 94 -3.99 7.77 7.57
N SER A 95 -4.21 6.56 8.08
CA SER A 95 -4.50 6.29 9.49
C SER A 95 -3.22 6.06 10.29
N ALA A 96 -2.96 6.93 11.28
CA ALA A 96 -1.78 6.80 12.15
C ALA A 96 -1.77 5.46 12.92
N LEU A 97 -2.93 5.02 13.43
CA LEU A 97 -3.06 3.75 14.14
C LEU A 97 -2.72 2.56 13.26
N ARG A 98 -3.18 2.57 12.01
CA ARG A 98 -2.88 1.47 11.08
C ARG A 98 -1.42 1.46 10.65
N VAL A 99 -0.79 2.64 10.49
CA VAL A 99 0.66 2.75 10.27
C VAL A 99 1.44 2.16 11.44
N GLU A 100 1.06 2.50 12.68
CA GLU A 100 1.69 1.94 13.89
C GLU A 100 1.57 0.41 13.94
N LYS A 101 0.38 -0.14 13.64
CA LYS A 101 0.16 -1.59 13.55
C LYS A 101 1.03 -2.24 12.48
N ALA A 102 1.13 -1.63 11.30
CA ALA A 102 1.98 -2.16 10.23
C ALA A 102 3.46 -2.19 10.63
N LEU A 103 3.96 -1.13 11.28
CA LEU A 103 5.33 -1.08 11.81
C LEU A 103 5.58 -2.15 12.87
N LYS A 104 4.67 -2.28 13.85
CA LYS A 104 4.75 -3.31 14.89
C LYS A 104 4.79 -4.71 14.30
N ASN A 105 3.93 -5.01 13.33
CA ASN A 105 3.87 -6.32 12.71
C ASN A 105 5.11 -6.62 11.86
N LEU A 106 5.68 -5.61 11.19
CA LEU A 106 6.93 -5.77 10.45
C LEU A 106 8.12 -6.06 11.39
N GLN A 107 8.18 -5.43 12.56
CA GLN A 107 9.25 -5.61 13.54
C GLN A 107 9.20 -6.95 14.29
N GLN A 108 8.04 -7.60 14.36
CA GLN A 108 7.88 -8.94 14.97
C GLN A 108 8.33 -10.09 14.05
N THR A 109 9.02 -9.77 12.96
CA THR A 109 9.56 -10.76 12.04
C THR A 109 10.94 -11.19 12.55
N ASP A 110 10.95 -12.18 13.45
CA ASP A 110 12.16 -12.89 13.88
C ASP A 110 12.76 -13.76 12.75
#